data_AF-A0A8R2D7B2-F1
#
_entry.id   AF-A0A8R2D7B2-F1
#
_cell.length_a   1.000
_cell.length_b   1.000
_cell.length_c   1.000
_cell.angle_alpha   90.00
_cell.angle_beta   90.00
_cell.angle_gamma   90.00
#
_symmetry.space_group_name_H-M   'P 1'
#
loop_
_entity.id
_entity.type
_entity.pdbx_description
1 polymer ?
#
loop_
_entity_poly.entity_id
_entity_poly.type
_entity_poly.pdbx_seq_one_letter_code
_entity_poly.pdbx_strand_id
1 'polypeptide(L)'
;MLPHRTSVKEMDSVKQVMPRISGQKQVLKSNGCKPKICINSCQTRSSSEVLQSLRREEVLCDIKLETDDGVLVCAHKLVLVTASPYFRAMFHNFAEGDKGVVNLRELDCNILQLLVDYIYTGEIMVTVQNVLDLLASAVLLQLDYEKDLCAEFLEKKTKYCKLFCYQRIC
;
A
#
# COMPACT_ATOMS: atom_id res chain seq x y z
N MET A 1 -24.34 49.08 -30.21
CA MET A 1 -23.29 49.01 -31.25
C MET A 1 -22.51 47.70 -31.08
N LEU A 2 -23.04 46.60 -31.62
CA LEU A 2 -22.25 45.60 -32.37
C LEU A 2 -22.40 46.01 -33.86
N PRO A 3 -21.57 45.63 -34.85
CA PRO A 3 -20.90 44.33 -35.05
C PRO A 3 -19.42 44.47 -35.55
N HIS A 4 -18.59 43.43 -35.70
CA HIS A 4 -18.51 42.49 -36.83
C HIS A 4 -17.41 41.45 -36.49
N ARG A 5 -17.64 40.12 -36.47
CA ARG A 5 -17.64 39.16 -37.60
C ARG A 5 -16.45 39.40 -38.54
N THR A 6 -15.54 38.45 -38.76
CA THR A 6 -15.73 37.12 -39.38
C THR A 6 -14.52 36.23 -39.05
N SER A 7 -14.66 34.97 -38.59
CA SER A 7 -14.79 33.74 -39.42
C SER A 7 -13.74 33.69 -40.54
N VAL A 8 -12.96 32.61 -40.72
CA VAL A 8 -13.31 31.52 -41.64
C VAL A 8 -12.06 30.59 -41.85
N LYS A 9 -12.33 29.26 -41.95
CA LYS A 9 -11.62 28.17 -42.69
C LYS A 9 -10.34 27.51 -42.14
N GLU A 10 -10.58 26.36 -41.51
CA GLU A 10 -10.11 25.01 -41.89
C GLU A 10 -9.40 24.87 -43.26
N MET A 11 -8.35 24.03 -43.32
CA MET A 11 -8.12 22.92 -44.26
C MET A 11 -6.63 22.62 -44.49
N ASP A 12 -6.33 21.33 -44.31
CA ASP A 12 -5.48 20.47 -45.14
C ASP A 12 -3.93 20.44 -45.06
N SER A 13 -3.47 19.25 -44.67
CA SER A 13 -2.62 18.36 -45.48
C SER A 13 -1.42 18.99 -46.20
N VAL A 14 -0.24 18.88 -45.57
CA VAL A 14 1.02 18.87 -46.30
C VAL A 14 1.66 17.50 -46.16
N LYS A 15 1.29 16.60 -47.08
CA LYS A 15 2.10 15.45 -47.46
C LYS A 15 3.34 15.99 -48.16
N GLN A 16 4.47 15.97 -47.47
CA GLN A 16 5.76 16.20 -48.12
C GLN A 16 6.20 14.90 -48.81
N VAL A 17 6.59 15.05 -50.06
CA VAL A 17 6.87 13.99 -51.03
C VAL A 17 8.38 13.94 -51.28
N MET A 18 8.87 12.72 -51.57
CA MET A 18 10.10 12.31 -52.31
C MET A 18 11.30 11.83 -51.47
N PRO A 19 12.17 10.91 -51.96
CA PRO A 19 12.19 10.26 -53.27
C PRO A 19 12.17 8.71 -53.25
N ARG A 20 11.83 8.14 -54.41
CA ARG A 20 12.02 6.71 -54.74
C ARG A 20 13.51 6.42 -54.89
N ILE A 21 14.04 5.45 -54.14
CA ILE A 21 15.29 4.77 -54.47
C ILE A 21 14.93 3.33 -54.85
N SER A 22 15.03 3.06 -56.15
CA SER A 22 14.93 1.75 -56.75
C SER A 22 16.12 0.88 -56.33
N GLY A 23 15.81 -0.30 -55.78
CA GLY A 23 16.64 -1.49 -55.89
C GLY A 23 18.03 -1.46 -55.26
N GLN A 24 18.13 -1.94 -54.03
CA GLN A 24 19.03 -3.06 -53.71
C GLN A 24 18.56 -3.71 -52.41
N LYS A 25 18.12 -4.96 -52.55
CA LYS A 25 17.68 -5.84 -51.47
C LYS A 25 18.91 -6.26 -50.66
N GLN A 26 19.34 -5.44 -49.70
CA GLN A 26 20.14 -5.93 -48.60
C GLN A 26 19.23 -6.11 -47.39
N VAL A 27 18.81 -7.36 -47.25
CA VAL A 27 18.15 -7.88 -46.06
C VAL A 27 19.15 -7.73 -44.91
N LEU A 28 19.11 -6.61 -44.20
CA LEU A 28 19.56 -6.59 -42.81
C LEU A 28 18.55 -7.45 -42.05
N LYS A 29 18.81 -8.75 -42.01
CA LYS A 29 18.16 -9.66 -41.06
C LYS A 29 18.65 -9.23 -39.69
N SER A 30 18.07 -8.18 -39.11
CA SER A 30 18.08 -8.06 -37.67
C SER A 30 17.24 -9.23 -37.21
N ASN A 31 17.90 -10.31 -36.79
CA ASN A 31 17.25 -11.37 -36.02
C ASN A 31 16.62 -10.65 -34.83
N GLY A 32 15.33 -10.34 -34.93
CA GLY A 32 14.65 -9.55 -33.92
C GLY A 32 14.77 -10.29 -32.60
N CYS A 33 15.49 -9.73 -31.64
CA CYS A 33 15.47 -10.25 -30.30
C CYS A 33 14.01 -10.22 -29.84
N LYS A 34 13.47 -11.41 -29.52
CA LYS A 34 12.15 -11.52 -28.91
C LYS A 34 12.14 -10.61 -27.66
N PRO A 35 11.02 -9.93 -27.36
CA PRO A 35 10.94 -9.10 -26.17
C PRO A 35 11.27 -9.95 -24.94
N LYS A 36 12.32 -9.55 -24.22
CA LYS A 36 12.75 -10.21 -22.98
C LYS A 36 12.24 -9.39 -21.81
N ILE A 37 11.31 -9.97 -21.05
CA ILE A 37 10.90 -9.41 -19.76
C ILE A 37 12.02 -9.76 -18.77
N CYS A 38 12.71 -8.74 -18.27
CA CYS A 38 13.69 -8.87 -17.20
C CYS A 38 13.03 -8.41 -15.91
N ILE A 39 12.88 -9.31 -14.94
CA ILE A 39 12.39 -8.98 -13.61
C ILE A 39 13.61 -8.81 -12.71
N ASN A 40 13.77 -7.62 -12.11
CA ASN A 40 14.81 -7.41 -11.12
C ASN A 40 14.39 -8.07 -9.80
N SER A 41 14.78 -9.33 -9.60
CA SER A 41 14.36 -10.14 -8.45
C SER A 41 14.86 -9.62 -7.09
N CYS A 42 15.86 -8.72 -7.05
CA CYS A 42 16.31 -8.10 -5.79
C CYS A 42 15.50 -6.86 -5.38
N GLN A 43 14.61 -6.36 -6.25
CA GLN A 43 13.91 -5.09 -6.05
C GLN A 43 12.88 -5.12 -4.90
N THR A 44 12.21 -6.25 -4.67
CA THR A 44 11.02 -6.30 -3.79
C THR A 44 11.34 -6.55 -2.32
N ARG A 45 12.33 -7.39 -2.00
CA ARG A 45 12.78 -7.55 -0.59
C ARG A 45 13.52 -6.32 -0.09
N SER A 46 14.37 -5.73 -0.94
CA SER A 46 15.13 -4.53 -0.57
C SER A 46 14.24 -3.32 -0.29
N SER A 47 13.08 -3.19 -0.95
CA SER A 47 12.24 -2.00 -0.79
C SER A 47 11.56 -1.91 0.57
N SER A 48 11.10 -3.02 1.14
CA SER A 48 10.44 -3.03 2.47
C SER A 48 11.44 -2.66 3.57
N GLU A 49 12.62 -3.27 3.55
CA GLU A 49 13.70 -2.96 4.50
C GLU A 49 14.13 -1.48 4.43
N VAL A 50 14.26 -0.96 3.21
CA VAL A 50 14.59 0.46 2.98
C VAL A 50 13.48 1.37 3.49
N LEU A 51 12.21 1.10 3.17
CA LEU A 51 11.08 1.90 3.65
C LEU A 51 10.96 1.90 5.18
N GLN A 52 11.22 0.76 5.81
CA GLN A 52 11.22 0.64 7.27
C GLN A 52 12.40 1.42 7.88
N SER A 53 13.58 1.42 7.25
CA SER A 53 14.71 2.27 7.69
C SER A 53 14.36 3.75 7.59
N LEU A 54 13.86 4.18 6.44
CA LEU A 54 13.45 5.57 6.21
C LEU A 54 12.40 6.02 7.24
N ARG A 55 11.44 5.16 7.59
CA ARG A 55 10.46 5.46 8.63
C ARG A 55 11.09 5.63 10.00
N ARG A 56 12.01 4.73 10.40
CA ARG A 56 12.71 4.82 11.70
C ARG A 56 13.60 6.05 11.80
N GLU A 57 14.14 6.51 10.68
CA GLU A 57 14.93 7.75 10.56
C GLU A 57 14.04 8.99 10.34
N GLU A 58 12.72 8.82 10.30
CA GLU A 58 11.71 9.85 10.00
C GLU A 58 11.93 10.59 8.66
N VAL A 59 12.64 9.97 7.73
CA VAL A 59 12.91 10.52 6.41
C VAL A 59 11.68 10.37 5.54
N LEU A 60 11.19 11.48 4.96
CA LEU A 60 10.02 11.55 4.08
C LEU A 60 8.69 11.09 4.70
N CYS A 61 8.63 10.96 6.04
CA CYS A 61 7.37 10.73 6.74
C CYS A 61 6.48 11.98 6.63
N ASP A 62 5.29 11.81 6.06
CA ASP A 62 4.33 12.87 5.77
C ASP A 62 3.06 12.78 6.65
N ILE A 63 3.05 11.85 7.61
CA ILE A 63 2.00 11.69 8.60
C ILE A 63 2.54 11.19 9.96
N LYS A 64 1.91 11.64 11.04
CA LYS A 64 2.01 11.07 12.38
C LYS A 64 0.65 10.55 12.84
N LEU A 65 0.62 9.34 13.37
CA LEU A 65 -0.56 8.72 13.94
C LEU A 65 -0.48 8.89 15.46
N GLU A 66 -1.43 9.60 16.04
CA GLU A 66 -1.52 9.85 17.48
C GLU A 66 -2.55 8.90 18.10
N THR A 67 -2.21 8.26 19.22
CA THR A 67 -3.13 7.41 20.00
C THR A 67 -3.68 8.17 21.20
N ASP A 68 -4.70 7.62 21.86
CA ASP A 68 -5.42 8.30 22.96
C ASP A 68 -4.51 8.66 24.15
N ASP A 69 -3.38 7.95 24.33
CA ASP A 69 -2.36 8.23 25.35
C ASP A 69 -1.31 9.28 24.90
N GLY A 70 -1.46 9.84 23.71
CA GLY A 70 -0.60 10.88 23.14
C GLY A 70 0.67 10.34 22.46
N VAL A 71 0.81 9.01 22.31
CA VAL A 71 1.95 8.44 21.59
C VAL A 71 1.81 8.70 20.09
N LEU A 72 2.89 9.19 19.48
CA LEU A 72 2.98 9.51 18.05
C LEU A 72 3.82 8.48 17.30
N VAL A 73 3.24 7.92 16.22
CA VAL A 73 3.92 7.00 15.31
C VAL A 73 4.09 7.67 13.94
N CYS A 74 5.33 7.94 13.53
CA CYS A 74 5.64 8.48 12.21
C CYS A 74 5.48 7.42 11.12
N ALA A 75 4.91 7.81 9.98
CA ALA A 75 4.70 6.92 8.85
C ALA A 75 4.67 7.69 7.51
N HIS A 76 4.61 6.92 6.43
CA HIS A 76 4.41 7.43 5.07
C HIS A 76 2.98 7.09 4.63
N LYS A 77 2.19 8.10 4.24
CA LYS A 77 0.81 7.92 3.76
C LYS A 77 0.75 6.90 2.64
N LEU A 78 1.67 6.98 1.68
CA LEU A 78 1.71 6.07 0.54
C LEU A 78 1.80 4.60 0.97
N VAL A 79 2.61 4.29 1.98
CA VAL A 79 2.74 2.91 2.47
C VAL A 79 1.43 2.49 3.15
N LEU A 80 0.88 3.33 4.02
CA LEU A 80 -0.37 3.05 4.73
C LEU A 80 -1.57 2.81 3.79
N VAL A 81 -1.76 3.64 2.74
CA VAL A 81 -2.89 3.48 1.80
C VAL A 81 -2.78 2.25 0.90
N THR A 82 -1.57 1.72 0.73
CA THR A 82 -1.37 0.49 -0.05
C THR A 82 -1.78 -0.74 0.74
N ALA A 83 -1.60 -0.72 2.06
CA ALA A 83 -1.96 -1.82 2.94
C ALA A 83 -3.43 -1.78 3.40
N SER A 84 -4.02 -0.58 3.53
CA SER A 84 -5.32 -0.41 4.19
C SER A 84 -6.27 0.48 3.39
N PRO A 85 -7.48 -0.03 3.06
CA PRO A 85 -8.55 0.80 2.51
C PRO A 85 -9.04 1.89 3.47
N TYR A 86 -8.94 1.68 4.79
CA TYR A 86 -9.24 2.70 5.80
C TYR A 86 -8.33 3.92 5.64
N PHE A 87 -7.01 3.71 5.60
CA PHE A 87 -6.06 4.81 5.40
C PHE A 87 -6.25 5.48 4.04
N ARG A 88 -6.58 4.72 3.00
CA ARG A 88 -6.91 5.27 1.68
C ARG A 88 -8.12 6.21 1.72
N ALA A 89 -9.21 5.78 2.34
CA ALA A 89 -10.42 6.59 2.46
C ALA A 89 -10.17 7.84 3.32
N MET A 90 -9.42 7.69 4.42
CA MET A 90 -9.08 8.78 5.33
C MET A 90 -8.23 9.85 4.64
N PHE A 91 -7.14 9.48 3.96
CA PHE A 91 -6.24 10.46 3.34
C PHE A 91 -6.78 11.04 2.02
N HIS A 92 -7.76 10.41 1.37
CA HIS A 92 -8.34 10.93 0.12
C HIS A 92 -9.44 11.97 0.38
N ASN A 93 -10.25 11.81 1.43
CA ASN A 93 -11.51 12.56 1.59
C ASN A 93 -11.54 13.54 2.78
N PHE A 94 -10.57 13.49 3.69
CA PHE A 94 -10.60 14.30 4.91
C PHE A 94 -9.53 15.38 4.90
N ALA A 95 -9.88 16.57 5.40
CA ALA A 95 -8.95 17.65 5.68
C ALA A 95 -7.82 17.23 6.65
N GLU A 96 -8.03 16.17 7.42
CA GLU A 96 -7.02 15.52 8.25
C GLU A 96 -5.87 14.90 7.45
N GLY A 97 -6.12 14.51 6.20
CA GLY A 97 -5.09 14.10 5.24
C GLY A 97 -4.05 15.20 4.99
N ASP A 98 -4.40 16.47 5.17
CA ASP A 98 -3.47 17.61 5.03
C ASP A 98 -2.83 18.03 6.37
N LYS A 99 -3.37 17.59 7.51
CA LYS A 99 -2.96 18.09 8.85
C LYS A 99 -1.66 17.50 9.38
N GLY A 100 -1.02 16.56 8.70
CA GLY A 100 0.25 15.95 9.11
C GLY A 100 0.20 15.11 10.40
N VAL A 101 -0.87 15.23 11.20
CA VAL A 101 -1.17 14.41 12.38
C VAL A 101 -2.62 13.96 12.31
N VAL A 102 -2.86 12.68 12.55
CA VAL A 102 -4.19 12.05 12.64
C VAL A 102 -4.31 11.36 13.99
N ASN A 103 -5.40 11.63 14.69
CA ASN A 103 -5.71 10.97 15.95
C ASN A 103 -6.52 9.69 15.68
N LEU A 104 -5.96 8.54 16.06
CA LEU A 104 -6.56 7.22 15.97
C LEU A 104 -7.08 6.82 17.36
N ARG A 105 -8.37 7.07 17.56
CA ARG A 105 -9.07 6.70 18.80
C ARG A 105 -9.28 5.19 18.87
N GLU A 106 -9.42 4.68 20.08
CA GLU A 106 -9.74 3.26 20.36
C GLU A 106 -8.61 2.28 19.96
N LEU A 107 -7.39 2.79 19.80
CA LEU A 107 -6.20 2.01 19.45
C LEU A 107 -5.15 2.14 20.55
N ASP A 108 -4.73 1.00 21.11
CA ASP A 108 -3.58 0.93 22.00
C ASP A 108 -2.29 1.25 21.23
N CYS A 109 -1.40 2.01 21.85
CA CYS A 109 -0.15 2.47 21.21
C CYS A 109 0.77 1.32 20.81
N ASN A 110 0.84 0.24 21.60
CA ASN A 110 1.66 -0.93 21.29
C ASN A 110 1.07 -1.72 20.12
N ILE A 111 -0.26 -1.82 20.06
CA ILE A 111 -0.96 -2.48 18.96
C ILE A 111 -0.82 -1.67 17.67
N LEU A 112 -0.95 -0.35 17.72
CA LEU A 112 -0.71 0.52 16.58
C LEU A 112 0.73 0.37 16.07
N GLN A 113 1.71 0.42 16.96
CA GLN A 113 3.12 0.24 16.60
C GLN A 113 3.36 -1.11 15.92
N LEU A 114 2.80 -2.19 16.48
CA LEU A 114 2.90 -3.54 15.93
C LEU A 114 2.27 -3.64 14.53
N LEU A 115 1.11 -3.02 14.32
CA LEU A 115 0.42 -3.00 13.03
C LEU A 115 1.16 -2.14 11.99
N VAL A 116 1.70 -0.99 12.39
CA VAL A 116 2.51 -0.16 11.50
C VAL A 116 3.81 -0.88 11.13
N ASP A 117 4.48 -1.51 12.09
CA ASP A 117 5.66 -2.34 11.80
C ASP A 117 5.31 -3.45 10.80
N TYR A 118 4.21 -4.14 11.03
CA TYR A 118 3.69 -5.16 10.12
C TYR A 118 3.42 -4.62 8.70
N ILE A 119 2.79 -3.45 8.57
CA ILE A 119 2.53 -2.83 7.26
C ILE A 119 3.83 -2.62 6.48
N TYR A 120 4.94 -2.34 7.17
CA TYR A 120 6.24 -2.13 6.54
C TYR A 120 6.99 -3.45 6.29
N THR A 121 6.92 -4.42 7.19
CA THR A 121 7.76 -5.65 7.14
C THR A 121 7.04 -6.87 6.58
N GLY A 122 5.71 -6.92 6.67
CA GLY A 122 4.89 -8.10 6.42
C GLY A 122 4.98 -9.15 7.53
N GLU A 123 5.57 -8.82 8.68
CA GLU A 123 5.78 -9.76 9.79
C GLU A 123 5.07 -9.28 11.06
N ILE A 124 4.29 -10.15 11.70
CA ILE A 124 3.58 -9.84 12.94
C ILE A 124 3.56 -11.03 13.89
N MET A 125 3.78 -10.74 15.18
CA MET A 125 3.76 -11.74 16.23
C MET A 125 2.43 -11.72 16.98
N VAL A 126 1.60 -12.73 16.72
CA VAL A 126 0.32 -12.94 17.42
C VAL A 126 0.55 -13.79 18.68
N THR A 127 0.08 -13.30 19.81
CA THR A 127 0.21 -13.93 21.13
C THR A 127 -1.15 -14.02 21.82
N VAL A 128 -1.26 -14.80 22.89
CA VAL A 128 -2.52 -14.90 23.66
C VAL A 128 -2.88 -13.56 24.30
N GLN A 129 -1.87 -12.75 24.63
CA GLN A 129 -2.03 -11.48 25.31
C GLN A 129 -2.53 -10.38 24.36
N ASN A 130 -2.09 -10.37 23.11
CA ASN A 130 -2.39 -9.28 22.17
C ASN A 130 -3.48 -9.59 21.14
N VAL A 131 -3.87 -10.86 20.96
CA VAL A 131 -4.71 -11.27 19.81
C VAL A 131 -6.09 -10.60 19.78
N LEU A 132 -6.69 -10.29 20.93
CA LEU A 132 -8.01 -9.65 20.98
C LEU A 132 -7.94 -8.19 20.52
N ASP A 133 -7.00 -7.43 21.08
CA ASP A 133 -6.80 -6.03 20.72
C ASP A 133 -6.30 -5.90 19.27
N LEU A 134 -5.44 -6.84 18.84
CA LEU A 134 -4.96 -6.92 17.48
C LEU A 134 -6.09 -7.21 16.48
N LEU A 135 -7.00 -8.12 16.82
CA LEU A 135 -8.17 -8.41 15.99
C LEU A 135 -9.09 -7.19 15.86
N ALA A 136 -9.41 -6.53 16.99
CA ALA A 136 -10.26 -5.33 16.98
C ALA A 136 -9.64 -4.21 16.13
N SER A 137 -8.35 -4.00 16.28
CA SER A 137 -7.56 -3.00 15.54
C SER A 137 -7.46 -3.34 14.05
N ALA A 138 -7.27 -4.61 13.69
CA ALA A 138 -7.22 -5.06 12.31
C ALA A 138 -8.58 -4.86 11.61
N VAL A 139 -9.69 -5.11 12.30
CA VAL A 139 -11.03 -4.82 11.78
C VAL A 139 -11.22 -3.31 11.55
N LEU A 140 -10.85 -2.49 12.53
CA LEU A 140 -10.95 -1.02 12.44
C LEU A 140 -10.15 -0.48 11.24
N LEU A 141 -8.89 -0.92 11.11
CA LEU A 141 -7.98 -0.48 10.06
C LEU A 141 -8.18 -1.23 8.73
N GLN A 142 -9.16 -2.13 8.63
CA GLN A 142 -9.48 -2.91 7.43
C GLN A 142 -8.27 -3.69 6.90
N LEU A 143 -7.58 -4.37 7.81
CA LEU A 143 -6.42 -5.23 7.61
C LEU A 143 -6.91 -6.69 7.59
N ASP A 144 -7.37 -7.14 6.43
CA ASP A 144 -8.14 -8.38 6.28
C ASP A 144 -7.32 -9.65 6.57
N TYR A 145 -6.06 -9.71 6.12
CA TYR A 145 -5.23 -10.89 6.32
C TYR A 145 -4.88 -11.08 7.80
N GLU A 146 -4.63 -9.98 8.51
CA GLU A 146 -4.25 -9.93 9.92
C GLU A 146 -5.46 -10.28 10.79
N LYS A 147 -6.64 -9.77 10.41
CA LYS A 147 -7.93 -10.15 11.01
C LYS A 147 -8.16 -11.66 10.91
N ASP A 148 -7.99 -12.24 9.73
CA ASP A 148 -8.20 -13.68 9.50
C ASP A 148 -7.17 -14.52 10.28
N LEU A 149 -5.91 -14.09 10.32
CA LEU A 149 -4.85 -14.69 11.14
C LEU A 149 -5.20 -14.71 12.63
N CYS A 150 -5.70 -13.60 13.17
CA CYS A 150 -6.10 -13.51 14.57
C CYS A 150 -7.31 -14.41 14.87
N ALA A 151 -8.30 -14.45 13.97
CA ALA A 151 -9.46 -15.32 14.09
C ALA A 151 -9.03 -16.80 14.11
N GLU A 152 -8.15 -17.22 13.20
CA GLU A 152 -7.62 -18.59 13.15
C GLU A 152 -6.85 -18.95 14.43
N PHE A 153 -6.04 -18.02 14.95
CA PHE A 153 -5.32 -18.22 16.21
C PHE A 153 -6.28 -18.46 17.38
N LEU A 154 -7.34 -17.65 17.49
CA LEU A 154 -8.37 -17.79 18.54
C LEU A 154 -9.15 -19.11 18.41
N GLU A 155 -9.54 -19.51 17.21
CA GLU A 155 -10.21 -20.79 16.97
C GLU A 155 -9.34 -21.98 17.39
N LYS A 156 -8.05 -21.96 17.06
CA LYS A 156 -7.12 -23.00 17.48
C LYS A 156 -7.05 -23.07 19.01
N LYS A 157 -6.89 -21.94 19.69
CA LYS A 157 -6.83 -21.89 21.16
C LYS A 157 -8.10 -22.40 21.84
N THR A 158 -9.27 -22.05 21.33
CA THR A 158 -10.55 -22.54 21.88
C THR A 158 -10.71 -24.06 21.70
N LYS A 159 -10.23 -24.63 20.59
CA LYS A 159 -10.20 -26.09 20.38
C LYS A 159 -9.31 -26.80 21.41
N TYR A 160 -8.10 -26.27 21.68
CA TYR A 160 -7.21 -26.85 22.71
C TYR A 160 -7.80 -26.74 24.11
N CYS A 161 -8.40 -25.60 24.48
CA CYS A 161 -9.01 -25.44 25.80
C CYS A 161 -10.20 -26.41 26.00
N LYS A 162 -11.02 -26.64 24.98
CA LYS A 162 -12.06 -27.67 25.00
C LYS A 162 -11.47 -29.07 25.21
N LEU A 163 -10.38 -29.43 24.51
CA LEU A 163 -9.71 -30.73 24.69
C LEU A 163 -9.19 -30.93 26.12
N PHE A 164 -8.57 -29.91 26.73
CA PHE A 164 -8.07 -29.99 28.11
C PHE A 164 -9.19 -30.00 29.17
N CYS A 165 -10.31 -29.32 28.93
CA CYS A 165 -11.47 -29.40 29.82
C CYS A 165 -12.20 -30.76 29.71
N TYR A 166 -12.33 -31.33 28.51
CA TYR A 166 -12.93 -32.66 28.33
C TYR A 166 -12.05 -33.79 28.90
N GLN A 167 -10.72 -33.69 28.84
CA GLN A 167 -9.81 -34.72 29.37
C GLN A 167 -9.59 -34.69 30.88
N ARG A 168 -10.11 -33.67 31.61
CA ARG A 168 -10.09 -33.64 33.09
C ARG A 168 -11.43 -34.00 33.73
N ILE A 169 -12.44 -34.38 32.94
CA ILE A 169 -13.77 -34.82 33.41
C ILE A 169 -13.94 -36.35 33.30
N CYS A 170 -12.93 -37.09 32.82
CA CYS A 170 -12.89 -38.55 32.90
C CYS A 170 -11.86 -39.02 33.92
#